data_AF-K0R5V5-F1
#
_entry.id   AF-K0R5V5-F1
#
_cell.length_a   1.000
_cell.length_b   1.000
_cell.length_c   1.000
_cell.angle_alpha   90.00
_cell.angle_beta   90.00
_cell.angle_gamma   90.00
#
_symmetry.space_group_name_H-M   'P 1'
#
loop_
_entity.id
_entity.type
_entity.pdbx_description
1 polymer ?
#
loop_
_entity_poly.entity_id
_entity_poly.type
_entity_poly.pdbx_seq_one_letter_code
_entity_poly.pdbx_strand_id
1 'polypeptide(L)'
;MPIYRGNRKGANSVDGSRLSTIDEHSNNGIVTLHPTSAMPARKRRPARIRSTIVLLFLFLVVFGSFYLSYGVVMDIIREEQVRAQKTGTESAAIRGKATRRKPQKKTTLNTDKCDFRSYPPNRLYGLHSEKQPIFLADAEYIRGKRPIILNPEDTDGIEQSPAVKVCLDTTSWESLNDKDGQMRLPFTDGQNPSIASLSPNPYSSSGGRTRLDPHHIQAISSTIPPEYQIESLFLGVSIFGSGQCKFGLTPQQVNEYRFSLHDEPQGGKRAVINVLTPPTNDQSGFQTIYQTTLLLEKDKPYGGGPKRALKPEKTATGYARIHQEFDDPRLFFYRGRIWILYRNGPLFGYKDQLHNPLHFEKSLDGSGFIAFVRASETVRVCCGRNIALIGEEPRRDENGKIEWLPSPSLRALTWVDPVTVVEVDLGDMDQQLRMGRKLEEGRSWSHLHRRLAGSKTSNIHGTNGYMVPLQSSGELLGIAHFHRPEHRKESEYALHGHHYTHAFFTIARDASGGENFQLKRISDEFVFRSNSIALGDFRPPNDGDIIQFSSGVDVVDDDAGEGRLIISYGINDCEGAVFSIPMSRLQMMLKDVAPKTEVVDLMSKKP
;
A
#
# COMPACT_ATOMS: atom_id res chain seq x y z
N MET A 1 -27.40 -37.55 39.29
CA MET A 1 -26.87 -38.60 40.19
C MET A 1 -26.49 -39.80 39.33
N PRO A 2 -25.39 -40.53 39.58
CA PRO A 2 -24.58 -40.57 40.79
C PRO A 2 -23.21 -39.91 40.66
N ILE A 3 -22.59 -39.77 41.83
CA ILE A 3 -21.40 -39.00 42.17
C ILE A 3 -20.21 -39.97 42.20
N TYR A 4 -19.06 -39.59 41.64
CA TYR A 4 -17.79 -40.24 41.95
C TYR A 4 -16.73 -39.19 42.31
N ARG A 5 -16.41 -39.14 43.61
CA ARG A 5 -15.23 -38.48 44.19
C ARG A 5 -14.04 -39.44 44.11
N GLY A 6 -12.87 -38.92 43.74
CA GLY A 6 -11.60 -39.65 43.82
C GLY A 6 -10.43 -38.71 44.09
N ASN A 7 -10.14 -38.47 45.37
CA ASN A 7 -8.88 -37.89 45.84
C ASN A 7 -7.76 -38.92 45.68
N ARG A 8 -6.58 -38.51 45.18
CA ARG A 8 -5.30 -39.12 45.60
C ARG A 8 -4.17 -38.10 45.52
N LYS A 9 -3.68 -37.71 46.70
CA LYS A 9 -2.34 -37.17 46.94
C LYS A 9 -1.33 -38.32 46.80
N GLY A 10 -0.14 -38.00 46.28
CA GLY A 10 1.00 -38.90 46.27
C GLY A 10 2.27 -38.10 45.99
N ALA A 11 2.86 -37.54 47.03
CA ALA A 11 4.25 -37.11 47.04
C ALA A 11 5.16 -38.34 47.14
N ASN A 12 6.28 -38.34 46.44
CA ASN A 12 7.51 -38.98 46.90
C ASN A 12 8.71 -38.40 46.16
N SER A 13 9.57 -37.75 46.94
CA SER A 13 10.98 -37.46 46.67
C SER A 13 11.78 -38.76 46.72
N VAL A 14 12.74 -38.93 45.82
CA VAL A 14 13.94 -39.73 46.11
C VAL A 14 15.16 -39.03 45.52
N ASP A 15 16.05 -38.72 46.45
CA ASP A 15 17.39 -38.21 46.33
C ASP A 15 18.36 -39.36 45.97
N GLY A 16 19.43 -39.10 45.22
CA GLY A 16 20.27 -40.18 44.69
C GLY A 16 21.53 -39.73 43.95
N SER A 17 22.47 -39.16 44.71
CA SER A 17 23.84 -38.86 44.34
C SER A 17 24.67 -40.06 43.82
N ARG A 18 25.55 -39.85 42.83
CA ARG A 18 27.03 -39.95 42.93
C ARG A 18 27.76 -40.17 41.58
N LEU A 19 28.73 -39.27 41.35
CA LEU A 19 30.14 -39.48 40.95
C LEU A 19 30.50 -40.48 39.84
N SER A 20 31.08 -39.95 38.76
CA SER A 20 32.41 -40.39 38.31
C SER A 20 33.13 -39.29 37.51
N THR A 21 34.32 -38.97 38.00
CA THR A 21 35.44 -38.18 37.47
C THR A 21 36.00 -38.72 36.15
N ILE A 22 36.38 -37.84 35.21
CA ILE A 22 37.58 -37.98 34.36
C ILE A 22 38.19 -36.58 34.15
N ASP A 23 39.51 -36.53 34.36
CA ASP A 23 40.42 -35.40 34.27
C ASP A 23 40.79 -34.96 32.83
N GLU A 24 41.45 -33.81 32.79
CA GLU A 24 42.63 -33.43 31.98
C GLU A 24 42.52 -32.25 30.99
N HIS A 25 43.25 -31.20 31.41
CA HIS A 25 44.13 -30.31 30.64
C HIS A 25 43.54 -29.32 29.60
N SER A 26 43.65 -28.02 29.88
CA SER A 26 44.88 -27.28 29.52
C SER A 26 44.90 -25.84 30.07
N ASN A 27 46.09 -25.41 30.44
CA ASN A 27 46.49 -24.12 30.97
C ASN A 27 46.22 -22.94 30.02
N ASN A 28 45.89 -21.77 30.59
CA ASN A 28 46.63 -20.53 30.31
C ASN A 28 46.36 -19.49 31.41
N GLY A 29 47.36 -19.31 32.28
CA GLY A 29 47.39 -18.25 33.27
C GLY A 29 47.95 -16.96 32.68
N ILE A 30 47.38 -15.82 33.11
CA ILE A 30 48.07 -14.53 33.04
C ILE A 30 48.01 -13.88 34.43
N VAL A 31 49.22 -13.56 34.88
CA VAL A 31 49.65 -13.06 36.17
C VAL A 31 49.31 -11.56 36.30
N THR A 32 48.69 -11.17 37.41
CA THR A 32 48.58 -9.78 37.85
C THR A 32 49.78 -9.41 38.72
N LEU A 33 50.55 -8.42 38.29
CA LEU A 33 51.53 -7.71 39.11
C LEU A 33 51.37 -6.19 38.92
N HIS A 34 51.06 -5.50 40.03
CA HIS A 34 51.51 -4.13 40.28
C HIS A 34 52.96 -4.20 40.80
N PRO A 35 53.86 -3.20 40.60
CA PRO A 35 53.66 -1.84 41.16
C PRO A 35 54.38 -0.64 40.47
N THR A 36 54.01 0.56 40.95
CA THR A 36 54.80 1.82 41.16
C THR A 36 55.93 2.26 40.21
N SER A 37 55.85 3.50 39.72
CA SER A 37 56.76 4.62 40.06
C SER A 37 56.71 5.73 38.99
N ALA A 38 56.60 6.97 39.46
CA ALA A 38 56.49 8.19 38.66
C ALA A 38 57.88 8.78 38.34
N MET A 39 58.02 9.36 37.13
CA MET A 39 59.07 10.33 36.75
C MET A 39 58.52 11.24 35.61
N PRO A 40 59.05 12.46 35.45
CA PRO A 40 58.25 13.64 35.10
C PRO A 40 58.07 13.90 33.60
N ALA A 41 56.88 14.38 33.23
CA ALA A 41 56.50 14.78 31.88
C ALA A 41 57.22 16.06 31.43
N ARG A 42 58.01 15.92 30.35
CA ARG A 42 58.66 17.03 29.65
C ARG A 42 57.60 17.83 28.87
N LYS A 43 57.38 19.10 29.27
CA LYS A 43 56.49 20.06 28.61
C LYS A 43 56.90 20.27 27.13
N ARG A 44 56.09 19.78 26.18
CA ARG A 44 56.04 20.27 24.80
C ARG A 44 54.66 20.89 24.53
N ARG A 45 54.61 22.22 24.40
CA ARG A 45 53.51 23.00 23.82
C ARG A 45 54.00 23.59 22.47
N PRO A 46 53.14 24.04 21.55
CA PRO A 46 51.97 23.35 21.00
C PRO A 46 51.89 23.58 19.48
N ALA A 47 52.39 22.66 18.64
CA ALA A 47 52.19 22.76 17.19
C ALA A 47 50.71 22.48 16.79
N ARG A 48 49.98 21.72 17.62
CA ARG A 48 48.58 21.36 17.35
C ARG A 48 47.59 22.53 17.44
N ILE A 49 47.80 23.51 18.31
CA ILE A 49 46.87 24.64 18.50
C ILE A 49 46.83 25.53 17.26
N ARG A 50 47.98 25.77 16.61
CA ARG A 50 48.04 26.58 15.38
C ARG A 50 47.32 25.91 14.21
N SER A 51 47.43 24.58 14.08
CA SER A 51 46.73 23.84 13.02
C SER A 51 45.20 23.86 13.20
N THR A 52 44.71 23.76 14.44
CA THR A 52 43.27 23.78 14.72
C THR A 52 42.67 25.17 14.48
N ILE A 53 43.37 26.24 14.83
CA ILE A 53 42.90 27.62 14.60
C ILE A 53 42.82 27.91 13.09
N VAL A 54 43.81 27.48 12.31
CA VAL A 54 43.80 27.66 10.85
C VAL A 54 42.63 26.90 10.21
N LEU A 55 42.38 25.66 10.63
CA LEU A 55 41.27 24.87 10.08
C LEU A 55 39.90 25.47 10.41
N LEU A 56 39.74 25.99 11.63
CA LEU A 56 38.49 26.61 12.09
C LEU A 56 38.23 27.95 11.37
N PHE A 57 39.29 28.72 11.10
CA PHE A 57 39.20 29.94 10.31
C PHE A 57 38.82 29.63 8.85
N LEU A 58 39.43 28.61 8.23
CA LEU A 58 39.09 28.17 6.88
C LEU A 58 37.63 27.71 6.78
N PHE A 59 37.16 26.97 7.79
CA PHE A 59 35.77 26.52 7.86
C PHE A 59 34.80 27.71 7.96
N LEU A 60 35.10 28.71 8.78
CA LEU A 60 34.28 29.93 8.92
C LEU A 60 34.25 30.76 7.64
N VAL A 61 35.36 30.88 6.91
CA VAL A 61 35.41 31.61 5.63
C VAL A 61 34.60 30.89 4.54
N VAL A 62 34.71 29.56 4.45
CA VAL A 62 33.93 28.76 3.48
C VAL A 62 32.44 28.82 3.80
N PHE A 63 32.04 28.64 5.06
CA PHE A 63 30.62 28.72 5.43
C PHE A 63 30.07 30.15 5.34
N GLY A 64 30.86 31.17 5.67
CA GLY A 64 30.46 32.56 5.53
C GLY A 64 30.25 32.97 4.07
N SER A 65 31.16 32.59 3.18
CA SER A 65 31.01 32.82 1.74
C SER A 65 29.83 32.06 1.14
N PHE A 66 29.60 30.82 1.57
CA PHE A 66 28.41 30.06 1.18
C PHE A 66 27.13 30.77 1.62
N TYR A 67 27.03 31.21 2.88
CA TYR A 67 25.84 31.91 3.39
C TYR A 67 25.56 33.24 2.68
N LEU A 68 26.61 34.00 2.37
CA LEU A 68 26.49 35.25 1.60
C LEU A 68 26.02 34.98 0.16
N SER A 69 26.60 34.00 -0.51
CA SER A 69 26.18 33.62 -1.87
C SER A 69 24.75 33.06 -1.91
N TYR A 70 24.35 32.28 -0.89
CA TYR A 70 23.00 31.75 -0.75
C TYR A 70 21.98 32.88 -0.52
N GLY A 71 22.30 33.87 0.31
CA GLY A 71 21.45 35.04 0.52
C GLY A 71 21.17 35.80 -0.78
N VAL A 72 22.20 36.05 -1.60
CA VAL A 72 22.07 36.74 -2.88
C VAL A 72 21.21 35.93 -3.87
N VAL A 73 21.41 34.61 -3.96
CA VAL A 73 20.59 33.75 -4.82
C VAL A 73 19.13 33.74 -4.38
N MET A 74 18.87 33.68 -3.07
CA MET A 74 17.51 33.69 -2.53
C MET A 74 16.81 35.04 -2.75
N ASP A 75 17.53 36.17 -2.68
CA ASP A 75 16.97 37.49 -2.98
C ASP A 75 16.62 37.63 -4.48
N ILE A 76 17.47 37.10 -5.38
CA ILE A 76 17.17 37.07 -6.82
C ILE A 76 15.90 36.24 -7.10
N ILE A 77 15.78 35.05 -6.50
CA ILE A 77 14.59 34.19 -6.64
C ILE A 77 13.35 34.91 -6.10
N ARG A 78 13.47 35.62 -4.98
CA ARG A 78 12.37 36.38 -4.36
C ARG A 78 11.93 37.54 -5.24
N GLU A 79 12.86 38.27 -5.85
CA GLU A 79 12.54 39.36 -6.79
C GLU A 79 11.85 38.83 -8.07
N GLU A 80 12.26 37.68 -8.60
CA GLU A 80 11.58 37.04 -9.73
C GLU A 80 10.15 36.60 -9.39
N GLN A 81 9.94 36.03 -8.19
CA GLN A 81 8.60 35.66 -7.73
C GLN A 81 7.68 36.88 -7.56
N VAL A 82 8.21 38.00 -7.05
CA VAL A 82 7.45 39.26 -6.93
C VAL A 82 7.16 39.88 -8.29
N ARG A 83 8.08 39.81 -9.25
CA ARG A 83 7.82 40.24 -10.65
C ARG A 83 6.74 39.38 -11.31
N ALA A 84 6.84 38.05 -11.19
CA ALA A 84 5.86 37.12 -11.73
C ALA A 84 4.46 37.34 -11.16
N GLN A 85 4.35 37.64 -9.85
CA GLN A 85 3.07 38.02 -9.25
C GLN A 85 2.54 39.35 -9.79
N LYS A 86 3.37 40.39 -9.92
CA LYS A 86 2.93 41.69 -10.45
C LYS A 86 2.44 41.62 -11.89
N THR A 87 3.08 40.83 -12.75
CA THR A 87 2.63 40.61 -14.13
C THR A 87 1.32 39.84 -14.23
N GLY A 88 0.98 39.02 -13.22
CA GLY A 88 -0.30 38.30 -13.16
C GLY A 88 -1.48 39.19 -12.76
N THR A 89 -1.26 40.22 -11.95
CA THR A 89 -2.34 41.07 -11.42
C THR A 89 -2.78 42.18 -12.38
N GLU A 90 -1.90 42.67 -13.26
CA GLU A 90 -2.27 43.73 -14.23
C GLU A 90 -3.13 43.22 -15.41
N SER A 91 -3.12 41.92 -15.72
CA SER A 91 -4.01 41.36 -16.76
C SER A 91 -5.45 41.12 -16.31
N ALA A 92 -5.77 41.27 -15.02
CA ALA A 92 -7.11 41.00 -14.48
C ALA A 92 -8.01 42.24 -14.33
N ALA A 93 -7.48 43.44 -14.56
CA ALA A 93 -8.18 44.69 -14.25
C ALA A 93 -8.45 45.56 -15.50
N ILE A 94 -9.11 45.03 -16.54
CA ILE A 94 -9.98 45.76 -17.50
C ILE A 94 -10.82 44.71 -18.25
N ARG A 95 -12.03 44.41 -17.76
CA ARG A 95 -13.26 44.09 -18.54
C ARG A 95 -14.36 43.55 -17.62
N GLY A 96 -15.01 44.47 -16.91
CA GLY A 96 -16.33 44.22 -16.35
C GLY A 96 -17.39 44.25 -17.45
N LYS A 97 -17.76 43.08 -17.98
CA LYS A 97 -19.07 42.86 -18.58
C LYS A 97 -19.64 41.58 -18.00
N ALA A 98 -20.77 41.72 -17.30
CA ALA A 98 -21.56 40.64 -16.74
C ALA A 98 -21.87 39.60 -17.83
N THR A 99 -21.11 38.51 -17.84
CA THR A 99 -21.41 37.35 -18.66
C THR A 99 -22.21 36.39 -17.80
N ARG A 100 -23.48 36.21 -18.18
CA ARG A 100 -24.33 35.09 -17.80
C ARG A 100 -23.46 33.83 -17.81
N ARG A 101 -23.16 33.27 -16.64
CA ARG A 101 -22.45 31.99 -16.51
C ARG A 101 -23.29 30.95 -17.26
N LYS A 102 -22.83 30.56 -18.45
CA LYS A 102 -23.36 29.39 -19.13
C LYS A 102 -23.18 28.19 -18.19
N PRO A 103 -24.17 27.30 -18.05
CA PRO A 103 -24.00 26.07 -17.30
C PRO A 103 -22.74 25.37 -17.83
N GLN A 104 -21.81 25.04 -16.93
CA GLN A 104 -20.63 24.27 -17.28
C GLN A 104 -21.10 23.01 -18.00
N LYS A 105 -20.79 22.95 -19.29
CA LYS A 105 -21.01 21.77 -20.13
C LYS A 105 -20.29 20.63 -19.43
N LYS A 106 -21.00 19.57 -19.02
CA LYS A 106 -20.41 18.32 -18.50
C LYS A 106 -19.22 17.99 -19.40
N THR A 107 -18.01 18.12 -18.88
CA THR A 107 -16.78 17.74 -19.56
C THR A 107 -16.92 16.25 -19.82
N THR A 108 -17.23 15.88 -21.06
CA THR A 108 -17.09 14.50 -21.53
C THR A 108 -15.65 14.10 -21.25
N LEU A 109 -15.46 13.17 -20.33
CA LEU A 109 -14.18 12.54 -20.02
C LEU A 109 -13.55 12.15 -21.37
N ASN A 110 -12.32 12.59 -21.63
CA ASN A 110 -11.65 12.27 -22.89
C ASN A 110 -11.21 10.80 -22.83
N THR A 111 -12.06 9.91 -23.33
CA THR A 111 -11.89 8.45 -23.28
C THR A 111 -10.64 7.96 -24.00
N ASP A 112 -10.18 8.68 -25.02
CA ASP A 112 -8.97 8.35 -25.80
C ASP A 112 -7.67 8.46 -24.97
N LYS A 113 -7.75 9.01 -23.75
CA LYS A 113 -6.60 9.13 -22.83
C LYS A 113 -6.54 8.01 -21.79
N CYS A 114 -7.51 7.10 -21.81
CA CYS A 114 -7.66 6.05 -20.80
C CYS A 114 -7.11 4.69 -21.25
N ASP A 115 -6.38 4.64 -22.36
CA ASP A 115 -5.72 3.42 -22.81
C ASP A 115 -4.41 3.17 -22.06
N PHE A 116 -4.03 1.89 -21.95
CA PHE A 116 -2.71 1.50 -21.43
C PHE A 116 -1.59 2.08 -22.28
N ARG A 117 -0.50 2.47 -21.61
CA ARG A 117 0.67 3.02 -22.31
C ARG A 117 1.37 1.96 -23.13
N SER A 118 1.97 2.39 -24.22
CA SER A 118 3.01 1.61 -24.89
C SER A 118 4.31 1.72 -24.09
N TYR A 119 4.98 0.57 -23.90
CA TYR A 119 6.31 0.52 -23.29
C TYR A 119 7.31 -0.12 -24.26
N PRO A 120 8.61 0.17 -24.10
CA PRO A 120 9.65 -0.59 -24.77
C PRO A 120 9.71 -2.04 -24.25
N PRO A 121 10.19 -3.00 -25.07
CA PRO A 121 10.20 -4.43 -24.72
C PRO A 121 10.98 -4.77 -23.43
N ASN A 122 11.94 -3.94 -23.01
CA ASN A 122 12.70 -4.15 -21.77
C ASN A 122 11.86 -3.93 -20.48
N ARG A 123 10.57 -3.58 -20.60
CA ARG A 123 9.61 -3.52 -19.49
C ARG A 123 8.83 -4.81 -19.28
N LEU A 124 9.12 -5.86 -20.03
CA LEU A 124 8.48 -7.17 -19.92
C LEU A 124 9.42 -8.17 -19.24
N TYR A 125 8.85 -9.16 -18.55
CA TYR A 125 9.62 -10.22 -17.90
C TYR A 125 10.35 -11.15 -18.89
N GLY A 126 9.83 -11.28 -20.11
CA GLY A 126 10.31 -12.25 -21.08
C GLY A 126 9.97 -13.69 -20.71
N LEU A 127 8.86 -13.99 -20.01
CA LEU A 127 8.64 -15.30 -19.35
C LEU A 127 8.69 -16.53 -20.28
N HIS A 128 8.43 -16.33 -21.57
CA HIS A 128 8.52 -17.37 -22.60
C HIS A 128 9.88 -17.44 -23.31
N SER A 129 10.80 -16.51 -23.04
CA SER A 129 12.17 -16.54 -23.56
C SER A 129 12.95 -17.74 -23.02
N GLU A 130 13.73 -18.40 -23.88
CA GLU A 130 14.70 -19.41 -23.45
C GLU A 130 15.77 -18.80 -22.52
N LYS A 131 16.13 -17.54 -22.76
CA LYS A 131 17.10 -16.78 -21.98
C LYS A 131 16.37 -15.85 -21.02
N GLN A 132 16.08 -16.36 -19.83
CA GLN A 132 15.54 -15.55 -18.73
C GLN A 132 16.65 -14.68 -18.12
N PRO A 133 16.31 -13.49 -17.60
CA PRO A 133 17.20 -12.77 -16.70
C PRO A 133 17.64 -13.66 -15.53
N ILE A 134 18.91 -13.53 -15.13
CA ILE A 134 19.54 -14.36 -14.08
C ILE A 134 18.69 -14.36 -12.80
N PHE A 135 18.13 -13.21 -12.41
CA PHE A 135 17.33 -13.10 -11.20
C PHE A 135 16.00 -13.87 -11.22
N LEU A 136 15.46 -14.19 -12.41
CA LEU A 136 14.30 -15.08 -12.54
C LEU A 136 14.75 -16.54 -12.63
N ALA A 137 15.87 -16.81 -13.31
CA ALA A 137 16.41 -18.16 -13.44
C ALA A 137 16.84 -18.75 -12.08
N ASP A 138 17.43 -17.92 -11.22
CA ASP A 138 17.97 -18.33 -9.92
C ASP A 138 16.93 -18.31 -8.78
N ALA A 139 15.73 -17.78 -9.04
CA ALA A 139 14.68 -17.62 -8.04
C ALA A 139 14.09 -18.97 -7.60
N GLU A 140 13.80 -19.08 -6.31
CA GLU A 140 12.94 -20.13 -5.78
C GLU A 140 11.47 -19.71 -5.93
N TYR A 141 10.67 -20.63 -6.45
CA TYR A 141 9.24 -20.41 -6.67
C TYR A 141 8.40 -21.38 -5.84
N ILE A 142 7.17 -20.98 -5.54
CA ILE A 142 6.18 -21.88 -4.94
C ILE A 142 6.03 -23.14 -5.81
N ARG A 143 6.32 -24.29 -5.21
CA ARG A 143 6.29 -25.64 -5.81
C ARG A 143 7.22 -25.80 -7.03
N GLY A 144 8.26 -24.97 -7.13
CA GLY A 144 9.31 -25.07 -8.16
C GLY A 144 8.84 -24.70 -9.57
N LYS A 145 7.64 -24.14 -9.72
CA LYS A 145 7.07 -23.76 -11.00
C LYS A 145 7.31 -22.28 -11.26
N ARG A 146 7.67 -21.94 -12.50
CA ARG A 146 7.75 -20.54 -12.93
C ARG A 146 6.39 -19.85 -12.75
N PRO A 147 6.37 -18.52 -12.58
CA PRO A 147 5.12 -17.78 -12.51
C PRO A 147 4.30 -18.01 -13.77
N ILE A 148 3.00 -18.25 -13.59
CA ILE A 148 2.06 -18.27 -14.71
C ILE A 148 1.64 -16.84 -15.06
N ILE A 149 1.20 -16.61 -16.29
CA ILE A 149 0.57 -15.34 -16.66
C ILE A 149 -0.91 -15.46 -16.35
N LEU A 150 -1.42 -14.61 -15.47
CA LEU A 150 -2.84 -14.47 -15.25
C LEU A 150 -3.41 -13.61 -16.39
N ASN A 151 -3.83 -14.28 -17.46
CA ASN A 151 -4.38 -13.64 -18.64
C ASN A 151 -5.92 -13.64 -18.59
N PRO A 152 -6.57 -12.47 -18.57
CA PRO A 152 -8.02 -12.37 -18.60
C PRO A 152 -8.65 -12.85 -19.91
N GLU A 153 -7.87 -12.94 -20.99
CA GLU A 153 -8.36 -13.38 -22.30
C GLU A 153 -8.20 -14.89 -22.55
N ASP A 154 -7.63 -15.65 -21.60
CA ASP A 154 -7.48 -17.10 -21.77
C ASP A 154 -8.86 -17.77 -21.87
N THR A 155 -9.13 -18.34 -23.04
CA THR A 155 -10.42 -18.93 -23.41
C THR A 155 -10.61 -20.34 -22.85
N ASP A 156 -10.23 -20.59 -21.59
CA ASP A 156 -10.50 -21.87 -20.91
C ASP A 156 -12.02 -22.12 -20.69
N GLY A 157 -12.89 -21.44 -21.46
CA GLY A 157 -14.34 -21.42 -21.33
C GLY A 157 -14.84 -20.55 -20.17
N ILE A 158 -13.94 -19.86 -19.45
CA ILE A 158 -14.27 -19.07 -18.26
C ILE A 158 -14.16 -17.59 -18.61
N GLU A 159 -15.29 -16.90 -18.70
CA GLU A 159 -15.38 -15.47 -19.01
C GLU A 159 -14.70 -14.63 -17.92
N GLN A 160 -13.69 -13.84 -18.29
CA GLN A 160 -13.06 -12.87 -17.39
C GLN A 160 -13.22 -11.48 -17.97
N SER A 161 -13.29 -10.46 -17.11
CA SER A 161 -13.20 -9.10 -17.63
C SER A 161 -11.74 -8.84 -18.05
N PRO A 162 -11.48 -8.20 -19.20
CA PRO A 162 -10.15 -7.69 -19.50
C PRO A 162 -9.69 -6.76 -18.38
N ALA A 163 -8.37 -6.58 -18.27
CA ALA A 163 -7.86 -5.53 -17.40
C ALA A 163 -8.20 -4.16 -17.96
N VAL A 164 -8.61 -3.27 -17.07
CA VAL A 164 -9.05 -1.92 -17.40
C VAL A 164 -8.21 -0.95 -16.61
N LYS A 165 -7.74 0.09 -17.28
CA LYS A 165 -6.94 1.12 -16.64
C LYS A 165 -7.78 1.97 -15.68
N VAL A 166 -7.24 2.26 -14.50
CA VAL A 166 -7.85 3.17 -13.52
C VAL A 166 -7.44 4.59 -13.87
N CYS A 167 -8.26 5.25 -14.67
CA CYS A 167 -7.91 6.57 -15.20
C CYS A 167 -8.28 7.69 -14.23
N LEU A 168 -7.38 8.67 -14.14
CA LEU A 168 -7.56 9.91 -13.41
C LEU A 168 -7.72 11.07 -14.40
N ASP A 169 -8.74 11.90 -14.20
CA ASP A 169 -8.85 13.17 -14.91
C ASP A 169 -7.89 14.19 -14.28
N THR A 170 -6.75 14.41 -14.94
CA THR A 170 -5.74 15.38 -14.50
C THR A 170 -5.92 16.75 -15.14
N THR A 171 -6.95 16.95 -15.98
CA THR A 171 -7.11 18.15 -16.82
C THR A 171 -7.19 19.45 -16.01
N SER A 172 -7.64 19.36 -14.76
CA SER A 172 -7.70 20.51 -13.86
C SER A 172 -6.35 20.91 -13.24
N TRP A 173 -5.32 20.06 -13.33
CA TRP A 173 -4.02 20.23 -12.64
C TRP A 173 -2.80 20.16 -13.55
N GLU A 174 -2.92 19.66 -14.78
CA GLU A 174 -1.81 19.50 -15.72
C GLU A 174 -2.16 20.02 -17.12
N SER A 175 -1.22 20.74 -17.75
CA SER A 175 -1.26 20.99 -19.19
C SER A 175 -0.54 19.85 -19.90
N LEU A 176 -1.27 19.12 -20.74
CA LEU A 176 -0.71 17.98 -21.48
C LEU A 176 0.05 18.39 -22.75
N ASN A 177 -0.07 19.65 -23.18
CA ASN A 177 0.73 20.15 -24.28
C ASN A 177 2.07 20.61 -23.74
N ASP A 178 3.16 20.10 -24.34
CA ASP A 178 4.49 20.62 -24.07
C ASP A 178 4.71 22.00 -24.71
N LYS A 179 5.90 22.56 -24.50
CA LYS A 179 6.31 23.88 -25.03
C LYS A 179 6.22 23.97 -26.56
N ASP A 180 6.25 22.84 -27.27
CA ASP A 180 6.21 22.75 -28.72
C ASP A 180 4.78 22.45 -29.22
N GLY A 181 3.79 22.45 -28.32
CA GLY A 181 2.39 22.17 -28.63
C GLY A 181 2.08 20.69 -28.87
N GLN A 182 3.03 19.79 -28.61
CA GLN A 182 2.80 18.36 -28.75
C GLN A 182 2.03 17.82 -27.55
N MET A 183 0.98 17.05 -27.81
CA MET A 183 0.22 16.38 -26.76
C MET A 183 1.05 15.22 -26.19
N ARG A 184 1.35 15.31 -24.89
CA ARG A 184 2.00 14.27 -24.09
C ARG A 184 0.97 13.48 -23.30
N LEU A 185 1.33 12.25 -22.96
CA LEU A 185 0.63 11.51 -21.92
C LEU A 185 0.87 12.20 -20.57
N PRO A 186 -0.07 12.16 -19.62
CA PRO A 186 0.19 12.63 -18.25
C PRO A 186 1.40 11.91 -17.66
N PHE A 187 2.04 12.42 -16.61
CA PHE A 187 3.21 11.72 -16.05
C PHE A 187 2.83 10.42 -15.29
N THR A 188 1.56 10.25 -14.91
CA THR A 188 1.04 9.02 -14.28
C THR A 188 -0.49 8.90 -14.39
N ASP A 189 -0.98 7.66 -14.40
CA ASP A 189 -2.40 7.31 -14.50
C ASP A 189 -2.86 6.47 -13.30
N GLY A 190 -2.69 7.01 -12.07
CA GLY A 190 -3.22 6.38 -10.87
C GLY A 190 -2.42 5.17 -10.38
N GLN A 191 -1.27 5.42 -9.76
CA GLN A 191 -0.36 4.40 -9.24
C GLN A 191 -0.98 3.60 -8.10
N ASN A 192 -0.67 2.30 -8.07
CA ASN A 192 -0.98 1.37 -7.00
C ASN A 192 -2.44 1.49 -6.50
N PRO A 193 -3.43 1.34 -7.41
CA PRO A 193 -4.83 1.57 -7.08
C PRO A 193 -5.34 0.54 -6.09
N SER A 194 -6.14 0.95 -5.11
CA SER A 194 -6.91 0.02 -4.28
C SER A 194 -8.39 0.27 -4.48
N ILE A 195 -9.13 -0.79 -4.76
CA ILE A 195 -10.57 -0.72 -5.05
C ILE A 195 -11.35 -1.52 -4.01
N ALA A 196 -12.53 -1.02 -3.66
CA ALA A 196 -13.45 -1.62 -2.70
C ALA A 196 -14.90 -1.41 -3.17
N SER A 197 -15.74 -2.44 -3.13
CA SER A 197 -17.15 -2.35 -3.47
C SER A 197 -17.92 -1.50 -2.46
N LEU A 198 -18.78 -0.61 -2.97
CA LEU A 198 -19.71 0.20 -2.17
C LEU A 198 -20.99 -0.55 -1.80
N SER A 199 -21.09 -1.84 -2.15
CA SER A 199 -22.17 -2.71 -1.69
C SER A 199 -22.19 -2.80 -0.16
N PRO A 200 -23.33 -2.49 0.48
CA PRO A 200 -23.52 -2.71 1.92
C PRO A 200 -23.39 -4.17 2.30
N ASN A 201 -23.68 -5.11 1.40
CA ASN A 201 -23.50 -6.53 1.62
C ASN A 201 -22.97 -7.20 0.34
N PRO A 202 -21.65 -7.18 0.12
CA PRO A 202 -21.05 -7.68 -1.11
C PRO A 202 -21.06 -9.21 -1.22
N TYR A 203 -21.22 -9.94 -0.10
CA TYR A 203 -20.95 -11.37 0.00
C TYR A 203 -22.22 -12.24 0.00
N SER A 204 -23.26 -11.86 -0.75
CA SER A 204 -24.58 -12.53 -0.81
C SER A 204 -25.48 -12.37 0.45
N SER A 205 -26.79 -12.54 0.21
CA SER A 205 -27.93 -12.04 0.99
C SER A 205 -28.29 -12.83 2.27
N SER A 206 -27.45 -13.77 2.72
CA SER A 206 -27.87 -14.82 3.67
C SER A 206 -27.83 -14.46 5.16
N GLY A 207 -27.48 -13.21 5.51
CA GLY A 207 -27.55 -12.70 6.87
C GLY A 207 -27.64 -11.19 6.84
N GLY A 208 -28.68 -10.59 7.44
CA GLY A 208 -29.01 -9.16 7.39
C GLY A 208 -27.99 -8.19 8.03
N ARG A 209 -26.70 -8.51 7.95
CA ARG A 209 -25.57 -7.70 8.39
C ARG A 209 -25.03 -6.91 7.19
N THR A 210 -24.68 -5.66 7.44
CA THR A 210 -24.05 -4.79 6.46
C THR A 210 -22.57 -4.61 6.78
N ARG A 211 -21.70 -4.82 5.78
CA ARG A 211 -20.27 -4.48 5.82
C ARG A 211 -20.05 -2.97 5.90
N LEU A 212 -20.91 -2.22 5.20
CA LEU A 212 -20.84 -0.78 5.06
C LEU A 212 -22.14 -0.15 5.57
N ASP A 213 -22.04 0.79 6.50
CA ASP A 213 -23.17 1.58 6.98
C ASP A 213 -23.47 2.67 5.95
N PRO A 214 -24.69 2.72 5.36
CA PRO A 214 -25.07 3.72 4.38
C PRO A 214 -24.90 5.17 4.87
N HIS A 215 -24.97 5.42 6.18
CA HIS A 215 -24.75 6.74 6.74
C HIS A 215 -23.35 7.28 6.41
N HIS A 216 -22.33 6.43 6.43
CA HIS A 216 -20.94 6.83 6.20
C HIS A 216 -20.62 7.14 4.74
N ILE A 217 -21.46 6.70 3.80
CA ILE A 217 -21.32 6.99 2.36
C ILE A 217 -22.46 7.88 1.82
N GLN A 218 -23.25 8.49 2.70
CA GLN A 218 -24.40 9.30 2.32
C GLN A 218 -24.03 10.45 1.37
N ALA A 219 -22.88 11.09 1.57
CA ALA A 219 -22.43 12.16 0.68
C ALA A 219 -22.15 11.65 -0.75
N ILE A 220 -21.66 10.42 -0.89
CA ILE A 220 -21.46 9.77 -2.19
C ILE A 220 -22.83 9.47 -2.81
N SER A 221 -23.69 8.73 -2.11
CA SER A 221 -24.98 8.27 -2.65
C SER A 221 -25.91 9.43 -3.06
N SER A 222 -25.79 10.58 -2.38
CA SER A 222 -26.60 11.76 -2.70
C SER A 222 -25.96 12.74 -3.70
N THR A 223 -24.74 12.44 -4.16
CA THR A 223 -24.04 13.18 -5.22
C THR A 223 -24.12 12.43 -6.55
N ILE A 224 -24.01 11.10 -6.50
CA ILE A 224 -24.04 10.25 -7.69
C ILE A 224 -25.44 10.29 -8.33
N PRO A 225 -25.53 10.37 -9.68
CA PRO A 225 -26.82 10.35 -10.36
C PRO A 225 -27.66 9.10 -10.02
N PRO A 226 -29.00 9.23 -9.90
CA PRO A 226 -29.88 8.16 -9.43
C PRO A 226 -29.94 6.93 -10.35
N GLU A 227 -29.50 7.06 -11.61
CA GLU A 227 -29.35 5.92 -12.53
C GLU A 227 -28.27 4.92 -12.11
N TYR A 228 -27.32 5.33 -11.25
CA TYR A 228 -26.31 4.44 -10.70
C TYR A 228 -26.73 3.95 -9.31
N GLN A 229 -26.89 2.64 -9.16
CA GLN A 229 -27.15 2.02 -7.87
C GLN A 229 -25.85 1.95 -7.07
N ILE A 230 -25.82 2.53 -5.86
CA ILE A 230 -24.61 2.62 -5.04
C ILE A 230 -24.01 1.23 -4.75
N GLU A 231 -24.86 0.22 -4.67
CA GLU A 231 -24.51 -1.18 -4.42
C GLU A 231 -23.69 -1.81 -5.56
N SER A 232 -23.85 -1.28 -6.78
CA SER A 232 -23.09 -1.73 -7.95
C SER A 232 -21.75 -1.00 -8.13
N LEU A 233 -21.53 0.09 -7.38
CA LEU A 233 -20.37 0.96 -7.55
C LEU A 233 -19.18 0.51 -6.72
N PHE A 234 -18.02 1.04 -7.08
CA PHE A 234 -16.77 0.82 -6.37
C PHE A 234 -16.13 2.15 -5.99
N LEU A 235 -15.47 2.16 -4.84
CA LEU A 235 -14.57 3.21 -4.43
C LEU A 235 -13.14 2.80 -4.80
N GLY A 236 -12.45 3.64 -5.55
CA GLY A 236 -11.02 3.52 -5.81
C GLY A 236 -10.24 4.57 -5.02
N VAL A 237 -9.03 4.22 -4.58
CA VAL A 237 -7.98 5.18 -4.23
C VAL A 237 -6.77 4.93 -5.11
N SER A 238 -6.15 5.98 -5.61
CA SER A 238 -4.93 5.88 -6.43
C SER A 238 -4.01 7.05 -6.16
N ILE A 239 -2.71 6.88 -6.38
CA ILE A 239 -1.74 7.98 -6.23
C ILE A 239 -1.45 8.62 -7.59
N PHE A 240 -1.29 9.93 -7.56
CA PHE A 240 -0.74 10.73 -8.62
C PHE A 240 0.65 11.23 -8.18
N GLY A 241 1.74 10.64 -8.70
CA GLY A 241 3.11 10.97 -8.28
C GLY A 241 4.25 10.57 -9.25
N SER A 242 5.49 10.80 -8.81
CA SER A 242 6.77 10.58 -9.53
C SER A 242 7.16 9.10 -9.64
N GLY A 243 6.33 8.34 -10.34
CA GLY A 243 6.51 6.89 -10.53
C GLY A 243 7.78 6.48 -11.27
N GLN A 244 7.83 5.22 -11.73
CA GLN A 244 8.95 4.70 -12.52
C GLN A 244 8.69 4.67 -14.04
N CYS A 245 7.68 5.39 -14.53
CA CYS A 245 7.22 5.36 -15.92
C CYS A 245 8.36 5.53 -16.95
N LYS A 246 9.27 6.48 -16.72
CA LYS A 246 10.38 6.81 -17.63
C LYS A 246 11.73 6.24 -17.19
N PHE A 247 11.77 5.46 -16.11
CA PHE A 247 13.03 4.93 -15.59
C PHE A 247 13.78 4.11 -16.65
N GLY A 248 15.07 4.35 -16.80
CA GLY A 248 15.90 3.67 -17.81
C GLY A 248 15.60 4.05 -19.27
N LEU A 249 14.69 5.00 -19.54
CA LEU A 249 14.42 5.46 -20.89
C LEU A 249 15.38 6.57 -21.30
N THR A 250 15.85 6.51 -22.54
CA THR A 250 16.59 7.62 -23.17
C THR A 250 15.65 8.80 -23.47
N PRO A 251 16.16 10.05 -23.58
CA PRO A 251 15.34 11.19 -24.01
C PRO A 251 14.60 10.95 -25.33
N GLN A 252 15.21 10.22 -26.25
CA GLN A 252 14.62 9.82 -27.52
C GLN A 252 13.40 8.91 -27.30
N GLN A 253 13.52 7.88 -26.45
CA GLN A 253 12.41 6.99 -26.10
C GLN A 253 11.30 7.71 -25.32
N VAL A 254 11.65 8.60 -24.37
CA VAL A 254 10.66 9.44 -23.69
C VAL A 254 9.81 10.21 -24.70
N ASN A 255 10.46 10.74 -25.73
CA ASN A 255 9.77 11.44 -26.81
C ASN A 255 8.95 10.51 -27.72
N GLU A 256 9.55 9.41 -28.16
CA GLU A 256 8.94 8.40 -29.05
C GLU A 256 7.66 7.80 -28.46
N TYR A 257 7.70 7.44 -27.18
CA TYR A 257 6.57 6.89 -26.42
C TYR A 257 5.70 7.98 -25.78
N ARG A 258 5.95 9.26 -26.09
CA ARG A 258 5.14 10.43 -25.69
C ARG A 258 4.91 10.57 -24.18
N PHE A 259 5.85 10.12 -23.35
CA PHE A 259 5.76 10.31 -21.90
C PHE A 259 5.84 11.80 -21.53
N SER A 260 5.21 12.19 -20.41
CA SER A 260 5.32 13.54 -19.87
C SER A 260 6.77 13.90 -19.57
N LEU A 261 7.13 15.16 -19.84
CA LEU A 261 8.45 15.70 -19.48
C LEU A 261 8.57 16.04 -17.99
N HIS A 262 7.46 16.08 -17.27
CA HIS A 262 7.45 16.31 -15.83
C HIS A 262 7.75 15.03 -15.07
N ASP A 263 8.47 15.16 -13.96
CA ASP A 263 8.69 14.06 -13.03
C ASP A 263 7.69 14.11 -11.87
N GLU A 264 7.26 15.30 -11.44
CA GLU A 264 6.32 15.48 -10.33
C GLU A 264 5.18 16.45 -10.66
N PRO A 265 3.99 16.24 -10.06
CA PRO A 265 2.93 17.23 -10.11
C PRO A 265 3.27 18.47 -9.31
N GLN A 266 2.68 19.60 -9.70
CA GLN A 266 2.76 20.82 -8.92
C GLN A 266 2.13 20.62 -7.52
N GLY A 267 2.96 20.76 -6.49
CA GLY A 267 2.57 20.57 -5.09
C GLY A 267 2.77 19.15 -4.54
N GLY A 268 3.49 18.28 -5.26
CA GLY A 268 3.85 16.94 -4.78
C GLY A 268 2.72 15.91 -4.95
N LYS A 269 3.02 14.65 -4.56
CA LYS A 269 2.12 13.51 -4.78
C LYS A 269 0.74 13.72 -4.16
N ARG A 270 -0.30 13.25 -4.85
CA ARG A 270 -1.70 13.36 -4.43
C ARG A 270 -2.35 11.99 -4.38
N ALA A 271 -3.13 11.70 -3.34
CA ALA A 271 -4.07 10.58 -3.40
C ALA A 271 -5.41 11.08 -3.93
N VAL A 272 -6.01 10.32 -4.83
CA VAL A 272 -7.30 10.61 -5.45
C VAL A 272 -8.26 9.49 -5.11
N ILE A 273 -9.46 9.87 -4.66
CA ILE A 273 -10.59 8.98 -4.46
C ILE A 273 -11.47 9.04 -5.71
N ASN A 274 -11.80 7.89 -6.26
CA ASN A 274 -12.63 7.74 -7.45
C ASN A 274 -13.87 6.91 -7.12
N VAL A 275 -14.99 7.22 -7.77
CA VAL A 275 -16.15 6.34 -7.83
C VAL A 275 -16.18 5.71 -9.22
N LEU A 276 -16.17 4.39 -9.25
CA LEU A 276 -16.06 3.59 -10.46
C LEU A 276 -17.36 2.81 -10.67
N THR A 277 -17.82 2.76 -11.91
CA THR A 277 -18.84 1.81 -12.36
C THR A 277 -18.17 0.50 -12.77
N PRO A 278 -18.84 -0.65 -12.63
CA PRO A 278 -18.36 -1.91 -13.18
C PRO A 278 -18.47 -1.92 -14.71
N PRO A 279 -17.78 -2.85 -15.40
CA PRO A 279 -18.01 -3.12 -16.82
C PRO A 279 -19.50 -3.45 -17.08
N THR A 280 -20.01 -3.04 -18.25
CA THR A 280 -21.37 -3.34 -18.72
C THR A 280 -21.33 -3.92 -20.13
N ASN A 281 -22.46 -4.41 -20.67
CA ASN A 281 -22.48 -4.95 -22.04
C ASN A 281 -22.01 -3.94 -23.09
N ASP A 282 -22.25 -2.65 -22.85
CA ASP A 282 -21.87 -1.55 -23.76
C ASP A 282 -20.48 -0.98 -23.44
N GLN A 283 -19.87 -1.39 -22.33
CA GLN A 283 -18.61 -0.83 -21.83
C GLN A 283 -17.68 -1.95 -21.35
N SER A 284 -16.58 -2.14 -22.08
CA SER A 284 -15.61 -3.21 -21.81
C SER A 284 -14.89 -3.11 -20.46
N GLY A 285 -15.10 -2.05 -19.68
CA GLY A 285 -14.36 -1.83 -18.46
C GLY A 285 -14.97 -0.90 -17.42
N PHE A 286 -14.29 -0.81 -16.27
CA PHE A 286 -14.61 0.13 -15.21
C PHE A 286 -14.49 1.58 -15.67
N GLN A 287 -15.43 2.44 -15.28
CA GLN A 287 -15.38 3.87 -15.62
C GLN A 287 -15.45 4.76 -14.39
N THR A 288 -14.54 5.73 -14.31
CA THR A 288 -14.58 6.82 -13.32
C THR A 288 -15.75 7.75 -13.61
N ILE A 289 -16.76 7.73 -12.76
CA ILE A 289 -17.92 8.64 -12.85
C ILE A 289 -17.78 9.86 -11.94
N TYR A 290 -16.92 9.78 -10.93
CA TYR A 290 -16.60 10.88 -10.03
C TYR A 290 -15.20 10.73 -9.46
N GLN A 291 -14.50 11.84 -9.19
CA GLN A 291 -13.23 11.83 -8.48
C GLN A 291 -13.04 13.07 -7.58
N THR A 292 -12.28 12.92 -6.50
CA THR A 292 -11.85 14.01 -5.62
C THR A 292 -10.47 13.72 -5.04
N THR A 293 -9.67 14.75 -4.80
CA THR A 293 -8.44 14.61 -4.01
C THR A 293 -8.78 14.20 -2.58
N LEU A 294 -8.01 13.27 -2.02
CA LEU A 294 -8.05 12.94 -0.59
C LEU A 294 -7.32 14.01 0.22
N LEU A 295 -8.01 14.60 1.19
CA LEU A 295 -7.46 15.67 2.03
C LEU A 295 -7.14 15.21 3.44
N LEU A 296 -6.22 15.90 4.10
CA LEU A 296 -6.00 15.80 5.54
C LEU A 296 -6.66 16.98 6.24
N GLU A 297 -7.59 16.71 7.16
CA GLU A 297 -8.16 17.69 8.07
C GLU A 297 -7.26 17.87 9.32
N LYS A 298 -6.77 19.09 9.52
CA LYS A 298 -5.81 19.44 10.58
C LYS A 298 -6.51 19.76 11.91
N ASP A 299 -7.16 18.77 12.50
CA ASP A 299 -7.91 18.92 13.77
C ASP A 299 -7.13 18.51 15.03
N LYS A 300 -5.96 17.88 14.86
CA LYS A 300 -5.01 17.47 15.92
C LYS A 300 -3.57 17.53 15.36
N PRO A 301 -2.50 17.59 16.19
CA PRO A 301 -1.15 17.45 15.67
C PRO A 301 -0.96 16.17 14.85
N TYR A 302 -0.37 16.28 13.66
CA TYR A 302 -0.21 15.17 12.72
C TYR A 302 1.26 14.98 12.34
N GLY A 303 1.90 13.93 12.86
CA GLY A 303 3.31 13.57 12.59
C GLY A 303 3.99 12.84 13.74
N GLY A 304 5.13 12.21 13.46
CA GLY A 304 5.90 11.36 14.38
C GLY A 304 6.55 12.07 15.56
N GLY A 305 6.74 13.39 15.49
CA GLY A 305 7.35 14.15 16.60
C GLY A 305 7.00 15.63 16.62
N PRO A 306 7.18 16.32 17.77
CA PRO A 306 6.65 17.67 18.00
C PRO A 306 7.13 18.75 17.02
N LYS A 307 8.35 18.58 16.50
CA LYS A 307 9.01 19.50 15.56
C LYS A 307 8.59 19.30 14.10
N ARG A 308 8.17 18.09 13.74
CA ARG A 308 7.76 17.73 12.36
C ARG A 308 6.24 17.67 12.21
N ALA A 309 5.52 17.53 13.32
CA ALA A 309 4.07 17.43 13.30
C ALA A 309 3.43 18.71 12.82
N LEU A 310 2.55 18.58 11.82
CA LEU A 310 1.66 19.64 11.40
C LEU A 310 0.77 20.04 12.59
N LYS A 311 0.62 21.35 12.81
CA LYS A 311 -0.21 21.87 13.89
C LYS A 311 -1.68 21.92 13.49
N PRO A 312 -2.62 21.77 14.45
CA PRO A 312 -4.03 22.04 14.18
C PRO A 312 -4.22 23.43 13.62
N GLU A 313 -5.17 23.60 12.71
CA GLU A 313 -5.45 24.88 12.08
C GLU A 313 -6.95 25.04 11.88
N LYS A 314 -7.53 26.07 12.49
CA LYS A 314 -8.96 26.38 12.39
C LYS A 314 -9.18 27.50 11.37
N THR A 315 -10.18 27.33 10.53
CA THR A 315 -10.66 28.30 9.54
C THR A 315 -12.05 28.80 9.92
N ALA A 316 -12.64 29.71 9.13
CA ALA A 316 -13.98 30.21 9.38
C ALA A 316 -15.08 29.12 9.30
N THR A 317 -14.86 28.07 8.49
CA THR A 317 -15.84 27.02 8.21
C THR A 317 -15.55 25.69 8.91
N GLY A 318 -14.46 25.58 9.67
CA GLY A 318 -14.07 24.32 10.32
C GLY A 318 -12.56 24.23 10.55
N TYR A 319 -11.98 23.05 10.41
CA TYR A 319 -10.53 22.86 10.39
C TYR A 319 -10.00 22.97 8.96
N ALA A 320 -8.75 23.40 8.82
CA ALA A 320 -8.10 23.48 7.51
C ALA A 320 -7.94 22.06 6.94
N ARG A 321 -8.29 21.91 5.66
CA ARG A 321 -8.07 20.71 4.88
C ARG A 321 -6.96 20.98 3.87
N ILE A 322 -5.91 20.17 3.91
CA ILE A 322 -4.72 20.35 3.08
C ILE A 322 -4.46 19.11 2.23
N HIS A 323 -3.70 19.30 1.15
CA HIS A 323 -3.09 18.19 0.44
C HIS A 323 -2.02 17.56 1.34
N GLN A 324 -2.05 16.24 1.40
CA GLN A 324 -1.07 15.42 2.12
C GLN A 324 -0.69 14.26 1.20
N GLU A 325 0.58 13.88 1.23
CA GLU A 325 1.05 12.66 0.57
C GLU A 325 0.58 11.44 1.39
N PHE A 326 -0.20 10.58 0.74
CA PHE A 326 -0.60 9.25 1.22
C PHE A 326 0.10 8.22 0.33
N ASP A 327 1.24 7.71 0.78
CA ASP A 327 2.07 6.80 0.00
C ASP A 327 1.50 5.37 0.10
N ASP A 328 1.40 4.65 -1.01
CA ASP A 328 0.76 3.33 -1.13
C ASP A 328 -0.60 3.19 -0.39
N PRO A 329 -1.62 4.01 -0.72
CA PRO A 329 -2.91 3.95 -0.06
C PRO A 329 -3.66 2.68 -0.42
N ARG A 330 -4.30 2.07 0.57
CA ARG A 330 -5.07 0.82 0.46
C ARG A 330 -6.39 1.00 1.20
N LEU A 331 -7.49 0.57 0.60
CA LEU A 331 -8.81 0.60 1.20
C LEU A 331 -9.06 -0.68 2.00
N PHE A 332 -9.73 -0.56 3.13
CA PHE A 332 -10.21 -1.69 3.91
C PHE A 332 -11.49 -1.36 4.65
N PHE A 333 -12.18 -2.39 5.15
CA PHE A 333 -13.42 -2.22 5.91
C PHE A 333 -13.22 -2.53 7.38
N TYR A 334 -13.79 -1.68 8.24
CA TYR A 334 -13.88 -1.95 9.67
C TYR A 334 -15.06 -1.18 10.28
N ARG A 335 -15.95 -1.90 10.97
CA ARG A 335 -17.13 -1.35 11.66
C ARG A 335 -18.03 -0.47 10.79
N GLY A 336 -18.50 -1.01 9.67
CA GLY A 336 -19.44 -0.27 8.82
C GLY A 336 -18.80 0.91 8.06
N ARG A 337 -17.47 1.05 8.10
CA ARG A 337 -16.75 2.18 7.49
C ARG A 337 -15.70 1.71 6.51
N ILE A 338 -15.44 2.58 5.53
CA ILE A 338 -14.26 2.48 4.67
C ILE A 338 -13.12 3.21 5.38
N TRP A 339 -11.98 2.55 5.42
CA TRP A 339 -10.74 3.08 5.95
C TRP A 339 -9.68 3.11 4.88
N ILE A 340 -8.64 3.90 5.14
CA ILE A 340 -7.45 3.97 4.32
C ILE A 340 -6.23 3.62 5.17
N LEU A 341 -5.41 2.70 4.66
CA LEU A 341 -4.09 2.32 5.12
C LEU A 341 -3.06 2.95 4.18
N TYR A 342 -2.03 3.62 4.70
CA TYR A 342 -1.00 4.24 3.88
C TYR A 342 0.30 4.43 4.66
N ARG A 343 1.40 4.65 3.92
CA ARG A 343 2.68 5.12 4.46
C ARG A 343 2.75 6.63 4.41
N ASN A 344 3.42 7.23 5.39
CA ASN A 344 3.64 8.67 5.40
C ASN A 344 5.08 9.00 5.81
N GLY A 345 5.98 8.82 4.83
CA GLY A 345 7.43 8.96 4.98
C GLY A 345 7.87 10.26 5.65
N PRO A 346 7.58 11.45 5.09
CA PRO A 346 8.11 12.71 5.61
C PRO A 346 7.69 13.04 7.06
N LEU A 347 6.45 12.69 7.43
CA LEU A 347 5.88 13.05 8.73
C LEU A 347 6.06 11.96 9.80
N PHE A 348 5.95 10.67 9.44
CA PHE A 348 5.97 9.54 10.38
C PHE A 348 7.12 8.56 10.12
N GLY A 349 7.82 8.68 8.99
CA GLY A 349 8.82 7.71 8.53
C GLY A 349 8.19 6.51 7.82
N TYR A 350 9.05 5.62 7.33
CA TYR A 350 8.66 4.40 6.59
C TYR A 350 8.58 3.14 7.46
N LYS A 351 8.62 3.31 8.80
CA LYS A 351 8.57 2.19 9.75
C LYS A 351 7.15 1.89 10.23
N ASP A 352 6.30 2.90 10.20
CA ASP A 352 4.92 2.81 10.68
C ASP A 352 3.97 2.84 9.47
N GLN A 353 2.87 2.12 9.60
CA GLN A 353 1.71 2.22 8.73
C GLN A 353 0.65 3.07 9.42
N LEU A 354 0.01 3.97 8.67
CA LEU A 354 -1.02 4.87 9.17
C LEU A 354 -2.38 4.46 8.66
N HIS A 355 -3.36 4.44 9.56
CA HIS A 355 -4.72 4.08 9.21
C HIS A 355 -5.67 5.20 9.65
N ASN A 356 -6.67 5.49 8.83
CA ASN A 356 -7.71 6.47 9.15
C ASN A 356 -9.07 6.02 8.60
N PRO A 357 -10.19 6.33 9.27
CA PRO A 357 -11.49 6.31 8.62
C PRO A 357 -11.52 7.33 7.48
N LEU A 358 -12.16 6.97 6.37
CA LEU A 358 -12.49 7.93 5.32
C LEU A 358 -13.82 8.63 5.65
N HIS A 359 -13.83 9.95 5.45
CA HIS A 359 -15.02 10.79 5.59
C HIS A 359 -15.39 11.40 4.26
N PHE A 360 -16.69 11.56 4.05
CA PHE A 360 -17.26 12.16 2.85
C PHE A 360 -18.24 13.26 3.25
N GLU A 361 -18.10 14.42 2.64
CA GLU A 361 -19.00 15.56 2.82
C GLU A 361 -19.42 16.10 1.46
N LYS A 362 -20.67 16.58 1.34
CA LYS A 362 -21.07 17.30 0.13
C LYS A 362 -20.24 18.56 -0.03
N SER A 363 -19.80 18.82 -1.26
CA SER A 363 -19.15 20.09 -1.59
C SER A 363 -20.13 21.25 -1.41
N LEU A 364 -19.63 22.39 -0.96
CA LEU A 364 -20.43 23.60 -0.70
C LEU A 364 -21.12 24.16 -1.95
N ASP A 365 -20.52 23.92 -3.12
CA ASP A 365 -21.08 24.31 -4.41
C ASP A 365 -22.10 23.30 -4.97
N GLY A 366 -22.33 22.18 -4.27
CA GLY A 366 -23.23 21.11 -4.69
C GLY A 366 -22.74 20.33 -5.91
N SER A 367 -21.53 20.57 -6.41
CA SER A 367 -21.00 19.91 -7.62
C SER A 367 -20.53 18.48 -7.36
N GLY A 368 -20.50 18.03 -6.11
CA GLY A 368 -19.73 16.87 -5.74
C GLY A 368 -19.68 16.55 -4.25
N PHE A 369 -18.75 15.68 -3.88
CA PHE A 369 -18.34 15.42 -2.51
C PHE A 369 -16.83 15.60 -2.33
N ILE A 370 -16.42 15.89 -1.10
CA ILE A 370 -15.03 15.98 -0.68
C ILE A 370 -14.72 14.73 0.14
N ALA A 371 -13.59 14.09 -0.14
CA ALA A 371 -13.06 12.99 0.67
C ALA A 371 -11.90 13.47 1.54
N PHE A 372 -11.89 13.08 2.82
CA PHE A 372 -10.82 13.46 3.74
C PHE A 372 -10.62 12.45 4.87
N VAL A 373 -9.46 12.53 5.52
CA VAL A 373 -9.15 11.89 6.79
C VAL A 373 -8.93 12.95 7.87
N ARG A 374 -9.14 12.58 9.14
CA ARG A 374 -8.86 13.47 10.28
C ARG A 374 -7.55 13.11 10.95
N ALA A 375 -6.75 14.14 11.26
CA ALA A 375 -5.52 13.96 12.02
C ALA A 375 -5.78 13.27 13.38
N SER A 376 -6.88 13.61 14.05
CA SER A 376 -7.24 13.05 15.36
C SER A 376 -7.60 11.57 15.36
N GLU A 377 -7.90 11.00 14.19
CA GLU A 377 -8.33 9.61 14.02
C GLU A 377 -7.22 8.74 13.40
N THR A 378 -5.98 9.21 13.46
CA THR A 378 -4.82 8.50 12.89
C THR A 378 -4.34 7.41 13.83
N VAL A 379 -4.50 6.16 13.41
CA VAL A 379 -3.91 4.98 14.07
C VAL A 379 -2.56 4.70 13.48
N ARG A 380 -1.61 4.28 14.32
CA ARG A 380 -0.30 3.81 13.88
C ARG A 380 -0.16 2.34 14.19
N VAL A 381 0.27 1.57 13.21
CA VAL A 381 0.67 0.18 13.40
C VAL A 381 2.15 0.07 13.08
N CYS A 382 2.92 -0.29 14.11
CA CYS A 382 4.36 -0.47 13.95
C CYS A 382 4.67 -1.80 13.27
N CYS A 383 5.94 -1.95 12.88
CA CYS A 383 6.61 -3.25 12.83
C CYS A 383 6.24 -4.16 11.65
N GLY A 384 5.44 -3.70 10.68
CA GLY A 384 5.10 -4.44 9.46
C GLY A 384 5.32 -3.61 8.20
N ARG A 385 6.28 -4.02 7.36
CA ARG A 385 6.32 -3.58 5.96
C ARG A 385 5.32 -4.46 5.22
N ASN A 386 4.28 -3.82 4.70
CA ASN A 386 3.17 -4.48 4.01
C ASN A 386 2.34 -5.36 4.95
N ILE A 387 1.26 -4.79 5.48
CA ILE A 387 0.30 -5.50 6.32
C ILE A 387 -1.01 -5.64 5.55
N ALA A 388 -1.77 -6.69 5.87
CA ALA A 388 -3.16 -6.81 5.44
C ALA A 388 -4.06 -6.82 6.67
N LEU A 389 -5.09 -5.98 6.67
CA LEU A 389 -5.97 -5.84 7.82
C LEU A 389 -7.13 -6.83 7.77
N ILE A 390 -7.51 -7.32 8.95
CA ILE A 390 -8.62 -8.24 9.15
C ILE A 390 -9.66 -7.47 9.97
N GLY A 391 -10.61 -6.87 9.28
CA GLY A 391 -11.74 -6.16 9.89
C GLY A 391 -12.99 -7.02 10.04
N GLU A 392 -13.06 -8.12 9.31
CA GLU A 392 -14.16 -9.08 9.27
C GLU A 392 -13.59 -10.50 9.36
N GLU A 393 -14.25 -11.38 10.12
CA GLU A 393 -13.82 -12.77 10.27
C GLU A 393 -14.98 -13.72 10.00
N PRO A 394 -14.78 -14.79 9.20
CA PRO A 394 -15.73 -15.89 9.16
C PRO A 394 -15.69 -16.67 10.48
N ARG A 395 -16.86 -17.00 11.02
CA ARG A 395 -17.03 -17.85 12.20
C ARG A 395 -18.11 -18.87 11.96
N ARG A 396 -17.90 -20.08 12.48
CA ARG A 396 -18.96 -21.11 12.50
C ARG A 396 -19.88 -20.83 13.68
N ASP A 397 -21.18 -20.80 13.43
CA ASP A 397 -22.21 -20.77 14.47
C ASP A 397 -22.33 -22.13 15.15
N GLU A 398 -23.26 -22.23 16.12
CA GLU A 398 -23.54 -23.47 16.87
C GLU A 398 -24.04 -24.61 15.96
N ASN A 399 -24.56 -24.29 14.77
CA ASN A 399 -25.05 -25.25 13.78
C ASN A 399 -23.99 -25.58 12.71
N GLY A 400 -22.78 -25.04 12.83
CA GLY A 400 -21.69 -25.21 11.86
C GLY A 400 -21.81 -24.36 10.60
N LYS A 401 -22.85 -23.51 10.49
CA LYS A 401 -23.01 -22.53 9.41
C LYS A 401 -21.97 -21.43 9.56
N ILE A 402 -21.32 -21.06 8.46
CA ILE A 402 -20.34 -19.99 8.47
C ILE A 402 -21.09 -18.66 8.35
N GLU A 403 -20.91 -17.79 9.35
CA GLU A 403 -21.34 -16.40 9.33
C GLU A 403 -20.10 -15.50 9.29
N TRP A 404 -20.18 -14.37 8.58
CA TRP A 404 -19.18 -13.33 8.73
C TRP A 404 -19.58 -12.42 9.89
N LEU A 405 -18.65 -12.21 10.81
CA LEU A 405 -18.83 -11.30 11.93
C LEU A 405 -17.83 -10.16 11.80
N PRO A 406 -18.25 -8.89 12.01
CA PRO A 406 -17.31 -7.82 12.28
C PRO A 406 -16.37 -8.27 13.38
N SER A 407 -15.07 -8.17 13.15
CA SER A 407 -14.11 -8.57 14.17
C SER A 407 -14.30 -7.67 15.40
N PRO A 408 -14.31 -8.22 16.63
CA PRO A 408 -14.47 -7.40 17.84
C PRO A 408 -13.35 -6.34 17.95
N SER A 409 -12.19 -6.65 17.39
CA SER A 409 -11.04 -5.78 17.26
C SER A 409 -10.41 -5.85 15.86
N LEU A 410 -9.83 -4.74 15.42
CA LEU A 410 -9.07 -4.72 14.17
C LEU A 410 -7.78 -5.55 14.37
N ARG A 411 -7.48 -6.44 13.42
CA ARG A 411 -6.24 -7.22 13.43
C ARG A 411 -5.42 -6.93 12.18
N ALA A 412 -4.12 -7.18 12.24
CA ALA A 412 -3.21 -7.03 11.13
C ALA A 412 -2.44 -8.34 10.92
N LEU A 413 -2.55 -8.90 9.73
CA LEU A 413 -1.61 -9.89 9.22
C LEU A 413 -0.29 -9.16 8.93
N THR A 414 0.70 -9.39 9.79
CA THR A 414 2.02 -8.74 9.69
C THR A 414 3.01 -9.58 8.90
N TRP A 415 2.78 -10.90 8.84
CA TRP A 415 3.60 -11.85 8.08
C TRP A 415 2.77 -13.04 7.64
N VAL A 416 3.01 -13.52 6.42
CA VAL A 416 2.40 -14.76 5.91
C VAL A 416 3.24 -15.98 6.30
N ASP A 417 4.53 -15.79 6.57
CA ASP A 417 5.48 -16.87 6.85
C ASP A 417 6.41 -16.58 8.05
N PRO A 418 6.21 -17.25 9.20
CA PRO A 418 4.97 -17.92 9.57
C PRO A 418 3.81 -16.92 9.63
N VAL A 419 2.58 -17.42 9.48
CA VAL A 419 1.36 -16.60 9.62
C VAL A 419 1.36 -15.92 10.98
N THR A 420 1.47 -14.60 10.99
CA THR A 420 1.56 -13.79 12.20
C THR A 420 0.50 -12.71 12.15
N VAL A 421 -0.51 -12.85 13.00
CA VAL A 421 -1.58 -11.87 13.15
C VAL A 421 -1.45 -11.19 14.50
N VAL A 422 -1.47 -9.86 14.51
CA VAL A 422 -1.45 -9.05 15.73
C VAL A 422 -2.75 -8.26 15.84
N GLU A 423 -3.17 -7.99 17.07
CA GLU A 423 -4.26 -7.05 17.32
C GLU A 423 -3.76 -5.62 17.12
N VAL A 424 -4.56 -4.79 16.47
CA VAL A 424 -4.29 -3.38 16.27
C VAL A 424 -4.91 -2.62 17.44
N ASP A 425 -4.06 -1.97 18.24
CA ASP A 425 -4.52 -1.08 19.28
C ASP A 425 -5.07 0.20 18.66
N LEU A 426 -6.38 0.35 18.76
CA LEU A 426 -7.09 1.55 18.33
C LEU A 426 -7.12 2.61 19.44
N GLY A 427 -6.59 2.31 20.64
CA GLY A 427 -6.67 3.16 21.82
C GLY A 427 -8.11 3.61 22.08
N ASP A 428 -8.27 4.89 22.41
CA ASP A 428 -9.58 5.51 22.63
C ASP A 428 -10.42 5.63 21.36
N MET A 429 -9.82 5.44 20.19
CA MET A 429 -10.56 5.54 18.93
C MET A 429 -11.63 4.46 18.85
N ASP A 430 -11.41 3.27 19.43
CA ASP A 430 -12.43 2.22 19.44
C ASP A 430 -13.70 2.68 20.18
N GLN A 431 -13.51 3.39 21.29
CA GLN A 431 -14.57 4.01 22.07
C GLN A 431 -15.18 5.20 21.34
N GLN A 432 -14.37 6.04 20.69
CA GLN A 432 -14.84 7.18 19.88
C GLN A 432 -15.72 6.72 18.70
N LEU A 433 -15.32 5.64 18.02
CA LEU A 433 -16.11 5.02 16.96
C LEU A 433 -17.43 4.44 17.47
N ARG A 434 -17.45 3.91 18.70
CA ARG A 434 -18.68 3.38 19.34
C ARG A 434 -19.58 4.46 19.95
N MET A 435 -19.02 5.56 20.45
CA MET A 435 -19.73 6.49 21.35
C MET A 435 -19.71 7.97 20.93
N GLY A 436 -19.10 8.35 19.79
CA GLY A 436 -19.15 9.73 19.29
C GLY A 436 -18.57 10.81 20.21
N ARG A 437 -17.66 10.48 21.15
CA ARG A 437 -17.03 11.44 22.09
C ARG A 437 -15.53 11.19 22.28
N LYS A 438 -14.75 12.27 22.33
CA LYS A 438 -13.28 12.34 22.54
C LYS A 438 -12.87 12.16 24.01
N LEU A 439 -11.75 11.46 24.26
CA LEU A 439 -10.64 11.81 25.20
C LEU A 439 -9.53 10.72 25.21
N GLU A 440 -8.52 10.90 26.08
CA GLU A 440 -7.05 10.81 25.91
C GLU A 440 -6.26 9.55 26.38
N GLU A 441 -5.26 9.23 25.54
CA GLU A 441 -3.82 8.91 25.77
C GLU A 441 -3.42 7.49 26.23
N GLY A 442 -2.70 6.81 25.33
CA GLY A 442 -2.39 5.40 25.35
C GLY A 442 -1.06 5.00 25.98
N ARG A 443 -0.98 3.71 26.31
CA ARG A 443 0.14 3.01 26.94
C ARG A 443 1.26 2.68 25.95
N SER A 444 2.46 2.55 26.50
CA SER A 444 3.69 2.17 25.80
C SER A 444 3.77 0.65 25.57
N TRP A 445 4.17 0.24 24.36
CA TRP A 445 4.33 -1.15 23.95
C TRP A 445 5.66 -1.74 24.41
N SER A 446 5.62 -2.88 25.08
CA SER A 446 6.79 -3.75 25.29
C SER A 446 6.97 -4.68 24.09
N HIS A 447 8.20 -4.70 23.57
CA HIS A 447 8.61 -5.45 22.38
C HIS A 447 8.40 -6.97 22.54
N LEU A 448 7.37 -7.52 21.90
CA LEU A 448 7.30 -8.95 21.62
C LEU A 448 8.36 -9.28 20.55
N HIS A 449 9.55 -9.66 21.01
CA HIS A 449 10.62 -10.17 20.16
C HIS A 449 10.21 -11.54 19.60
N ARG A 450 10.08 -11.57 18.27
CA ARG A 450 9.81 -12.76 17.46
C ARG A 450 10.91 -13.80 17.61
N ARG A 451 10.56 -15.09 17.77
CA ARG A 451 11.47 -16.21 17.48
C ARG A 451 11.40 -16.51 15.99
N LEU A 452 12.36 -16.01 15.21
CA LEU A 452 12.69 -16.60 13.90
C LEU A 452 13.47 -17.89 14.19
N ALA A 453 12.77 -19.00 14.42
CA ALA A 453 13.40 -20.29 14.64
C ALA A 453 13.70 -20.95 13.28
N GLY A 454 14.69 -20.42 12.55
CA GLY A 454 15.13 -20.95 11.25
C GLY A 454 16.02 -19.95 10.50
N SER A 455 17.01 -20.43 9.74
CA SER A 455 17.91 -19.58 8.94
C SER A 455 17.32 -19.16 7.59
N LYS A 456 16.27 -19.83 7.12
CA LYS A 456 15.62 -19.55 5.84
C LYS A 456 14.30 -18.83 6.08
N THR A 457 14.19 -17.59 5.61
CA THR A 457 12.94 -16.82 5.57
C THR A 457 12.44 -16.79 4.14
N SER A 458 11.15 -17.03 3.90
CA SER A 458 10.60 -16.72 2.58
C SER A 458 10.55 -15.21 2.36
N ASN A 459 10.63 -14.80 1.09
CA ASN A 459 10.52 -13.40 0.68
C ASN A 459 9.07 -12.98 0.44
N ILE A 460 8.12 -13.69 1.04
CA ILE A 460 6.69 -13.43 0.90
C ILE A 460 6.27 -12.26 1.79
N HIS A 461 5.46 -11.38 1.22
CA HIS A 461 4.82 -10.29 1.94
C HIS A 461 3.32 -10.28 1.62
N GLY A 462 2.45 -10.09 2.61
CA GLY A 462 1.01 -9.87 2.37
C GLY A 462 0.75 -8.38 2.22
N THR A 463 0.32 -7.90 1.05
CA THR A 463 0.42 -6.46 0.76
C THR A 463 -0.81 -5.79 0.12
N ASN A 464 -1.89 -6.55 -0.08
CA ASN A 464 -3.16 -6.07 -0.61
C ASN A 464 -3.98 -5.20 0.38
N GLY A 465 -3.43 -4.86 1.55
CA GLY A 465 -4.01 -3.96 2.54
C GLY A 465 -5.20 -4.50 3.35
N TYR A 466 -5.99 -5.42 2.79
CA TYR A 466 -7.18 -5.99 3.40
C TYR A 466 -7.30 -7.50 3.12
N MET A 467 -7.68 -8.28 4.13
CA MET A 467 -7.98 -9.71 3.99
C MET A 467 -9.49 -9.87 3.79
N VAL A 468 -9.90 -10.48 2.68
CA VAL A 468 -11.32 -10.61 2.31
C VAL A 468 -11.88 -11.93 2.84
N PRO A 469 -13.00 -11.94 3.57
CA PRO A 469 -13.63 -13.17 4.04
C PRO A 469 -14.24 -13.98 2.88
N LEU A 470 -13.99 -15.29 2.90
CA LEU A 470 -14.60 -16.29 2.03
C LEU A 470 -15.64 -17.07 2.84
N GLN A 471 -16.94 -16.80 2.61
CA GLN A 471 -18.02 -17.39 3.40
C GLN A 471 -18.13 -18.89 3.19
N SER A 472 -17.96 -19.35 1.95
CA SER A 472 -18.07 -20.75 1.57
C SER A 472 -17.11 -21.67 2.34
N SER A 473 -15.92 -21.17 2.66
CA SER A 473 -14.82 -21.96 3.24
C SER A 473 -14.50 -21.59 4.68
N GLY A 474 -14.88 -20.38 5.11
CA GLY A 474 -14.56 -19.85 6.42
C GLY A 474 -13.09 -19.42 6.51
N GLU A 475 -12.54 -18.96 5.39
CA GLU A 475 -11.16 -18.54 5.25
C GLU A 475 -11.07 -17.03 4.96
N LEU A 476 -9.88 -16.47 5.09
CA LEU A 476 -9.55 -15.10 4.71
C LEU A 476 -8.59 -15.12 3.53
N LEU A 477 -8.99 -14.52 2.42
CA LEU A 477 -8.22 -14.41 1.18
C LEU A 477 -7.30 -13.18 1.20
N GLY A 478 -6.07 -13.37 0.75
CA GLY A 478 -5.12 -12.30 0.44
C GLY A 478 -4.35 -12.54 -0.85
N ILE A 479 -3.63 -11.51 -1.29
CA ILE A 479 -2.62 -11.62 -2.35
C ILE A 479 -1.26 -11.30 -1.74
N ALA A 480 -0.35 -12.26 -1.92
CA ALA A 480 1.03 -12.17 -1.51
C ALA A 480 1.90 -11.64 -2.65
N HIS A 481 3.04 -11.08 -2.28
CA HIS A 481 4.02 -10.48 -3.17
C HIS A 481 5.40 -11.03 -2.85
N PHE A 482 6.18 -11.29 -3.89
CA PHE A 482 7.55 -11.78 -3.80
C PHE A 482 8.47 -10.81 -4.53
N HIS A 483 9.51 -10.31 -3.86
CA HIS A 483 10.52 -9.50 -4.53
C HIS A 483 11.43 -10.39 -5.40
N ARG A 484 11.59 -10.00 -6.67
CA ARG A 484 12.50 -10.63 -7.62
C ARG A 484 13.45 -9.54 -8.18
N PRO A 485 14.79 -9.66 -8.07
CA PRO A 485 15.51 -10.50 -7.12
C PRO A 485 15.12 -10.19 -5.66
N GLU A 486 15.50 -11.07 -4.75
CA GLU A 486 15.16 -10.95 -3.32
C GLU A 486 15.80 -9.71 -2.66
N HIS A 487 16.92 -9.22 -3.20
CA HIS A 487 17.61 -8.04 -2.72
C HIS A 487 17.01 -6.74 -3.26
N ARG A 488 17.12 -5.65 -2.49
CA ARG A 488 16.56 -4.32 -2.83
C ARG A 488 17.50 -3.41 -3.63
N LYS A 489 18.44 -3.97 -4.39
CA LYS A 489 19.43 -3.19 -5.13
C LYS A 489 18.85 -2.81 -6.48
N GLU A 490 19.04 -1.54 -6.87
CA GLU A 490 18.75 -1.04 -8.21
C GLU A 490 19.27 -2.00 -9.29
N SER A 491 18.49 -2.13 -10.36
CA SER A 491 18.80 -2.98 -11.51
C SER A 491 18.58 -2.20 -12.80
N GLU A 492 18.98 -2.78 -13.93
CA GLU A 492 18.69 -2.22 -15.27
C GLU A 492 17.19 -2.12 -15.58
N TYR A 493 16.34 -2.76 -14.78
CA TYR A 493 14.89 -2.86 -15.00
C TYR A 493 14.06 -1.98 -14.04
N ALA A 494 14.56 -1.69 -12.83
CA ALA A 494 13.84 -0.95 -11.80
C ALA A 494 14.76 -0.08 -10.91
N LEU A 495 14.33 1.16 -10.65
CA LEU A 495 15.02 2.14 -9.80
C LEU A 495 15.17 1.62 -8.36
N HIS A 496 14.12 0.98 -7.86
CA HIS A 496 14.09 0.42 -6.51
C HIS A 496 14.39 -1.08 -6.48
N GLY A 497 14.87 -1.65 -7.59
CA GLY A 497 15.38 -3.03 -7.64
C GLY A 497 14.33 -4.13 -7.44
N HIS A 498 13.05 -3.78 -7.48
CA HIS A 498 11.95 -4.69 -7.15
C HIS A 498 11.09 -4.97 -8.37
N HIS A 499 11.02 -6.26 -8.69
CA HIS A 499 9.97 -6.86 -9.50
C HIS A 499 9.10 -7.70 -8.57
N TYR A 500 7.83 -7.87 -8.91
CA TYR A 500 6.90 -8.61 -8.08
C TYR A 500 6.24 -9.73 -8.86
N THR A 501 6.35 -10.93 -8.31
CA THR A 501 5.42 -12.02 -8.59
C THR A 501 4.42 -12.10 -7.45
N HIS A 502 3.26 -12.69 -7.73
CA HIS A 502 2.12 -12.72 -6.81
C HIS A 502 1.68 -14.15 -6.53
N ALA A 503 1.00 -14.37 -5.41
CA ALA A 503 0.27 -15.62 -5.16
C ALA A 503 -1.01 -15.32 -4.39
N PHE A 504 -2.10 -16.00 -4.73
CA PHE A 504 -3.28 -16.03 -3.87
C PHE A 504 -2.99 -16.93 -2.68
N PHE A 505 -3.38 -16.51 -1.49
CA PHE A 505 -3.28 -17.34 -0.31
C PHE A 505 -4.50 -17.15 0.58
N THR A 506 -4.79 -18.16 1.38
CA THR A 506 -5.82 -18.06 2.40
C THR A 506 -5.29 -18.44 3.77
N ILE A 507 -5.82 -17.77 4.80
CA ILE A 507 -5.58 -18.14 6.19
C ILE A 507 -6.91 -18.44 6.89
N ALA A 508 -6.89 -19.29 7.89
CA ALA A 508 -8.04 -19.51 8.75
C ALA A 508 -7.59 -19.80 10.18
N ARG A 509 -8.52 -19.70 11.13
CA ARG A 509 -8.30 -20.18 12.49
C ARG A 509 -8.05 -21.69 12.48
N ASP A 510 -7.20 -22.14 13.40
CA ASP A 510 -7.01 -23.57 13.62
C ASP A 510 -8.36 -24.25 13.95
N ALA A 511 -8.61 -25.41 13.35
CA ALA A 511 -9.84 -26.18 13.53
C ALA A 511 -10.03 -26.65 14.98
N SER A 512 -8.95 -26.65 15.78
CA SER A 512 -9.00 -26.90 17.23
C SER A 512 -9.72 -25.80 18.04
N GLY A 513 -10.20 -24.73 17.39
CA GLY A 513 -10.82 -23.58 18.04
C GLY A 513 -9.79 -22.58 18.61
N GLY A 514 -8.51 -22.74 18.26
CA GLY A 514 -7.45 -21.85 18.68
C GLY A 514 -7.57 -20.44 18.10
N GLU A 515 -7.01 -19.45 18.81
CA GLU A 515 -6.99 -18.06 18.32
C GLU A 515 -5.99 -17.80 17.18
N ASN A 516 -5.13 -18.79 16.90
CA ASN A 516 -4.05 -18.69 15.93
C ASN A 516 -4.54 -18.93 14.51
N PHE A 517 -4.08 -18.07 13.59
CA PHE A 517 -4.27 -18.25 12.16
C PHE A 517 -3.18 -19.16 11.59
N GLN A 518 -3.54 -19.95 10.58
CA GLN A 518 -2.63 -20.81 9.82
C GLN A 518 -2.85 -20.61 8.32
N LEU A 519 -1.80 -20.82 7.53
CA LEU A 519 -1.89 -20.90 6.07
C LEU A 519 -2.74 -22.12 5.71
N LYS A 520 -3.76 -21.91 4.85
CA LYS A 520 -4.71 -22.95 4.45
C LYS A 520 -4.51 -23.38 3.02
N ARG A 521 -4.48 -22.41 2.11
CA ARG A 521 -4.30 -22.65 0.68
C ARG A 521 -3.36 -21.62 0.08
N ILE A 522 -2.65 -21.99 -0.96
CA ILE A 522 -1.79 -21.07 -1.72
C ILE A 522 -1.74 -21.49 -3.20
N SER A 523 -1.80 -20.51 -4.10
CA SER A 523 -1.66 -20.74 -5.54
C SER A 523 -0.20 -20.96 -5.93
N ASP A 524 0.04 -21.40 -7.17
CA ASP A 524 1.35 -21.20 -7.78
C ASP A 524 1.57 -19.69 -7.99
N GLU A 525 2.82 -19.25 -8.16
CA GLU A 525 3.09 -17.83 -8.41
C GLU A 525 2.54 -17.40 -9.78
N PHE A 526 2.17 -16.13 -9.89
CA PHE A 526 1.69 -15.53 -11.12
C PHE A 526 2.17 -14.09 -11.31
N VAL A 527 2.09 -13.62 -12.55
CA VAL A 527 2.18 -12.21 -12.93
C VAL A 527 0.89 -11.82 -13.64
N PHE A 528 0.53 -10.53 -13.64
CA PHE A 528 -0.57 -10.07 -14.47
C PHE A 528 -0.09 -9.95 -15.91
N ARG A 529 -0.94 -10.25 -16.89
CA ARG A 529 -0.59 -10.01 -18.29
C ARG A 529 -0.35 -8.52 -18.54
N SER A 530 0.67 -8.21 -19.34
CA SER A 530 0.90 -6.85 -19.83
C SER A 530 -0.19 -6.46 -20.81
N ASN A 531 -0.81 -5.31 -20.55
CA ASN A 531 -1.80 -4.71 -21.44
C ASN A 531 -1.17 -3.65 -22.35
N SER A 532 0.14 -3.43 -22.24
CA SER A 532 0.86 -2.50 -23.09
C SER A 532 1.02 -3.07 -24.49
N ILE A 533 0.78 -2.25 -25.52
CA ILE A 533 1.05 -2.60 -26.92
C ILE A 533 2.28 -1.81 -27.33
N ALA A 534 3.38 -2.49 -27.64
CA ALA A 534 4.60 -1.82 -28.06
C ALA A 534 4.39 -1.08 -29.40
N LEU A 535 5.20 -0.05 -29.66
CA LEU A 535 5.11 0.72 -30.90
C LEU A 535 5.38 -0.17 -32.11
N GLY A 536 4.45 -0.18 -33.06
CA GLY A 536 4.51 -1.00 -34.27
C GLY A 536 3.84 -2.37 -34.13
N ASP A 537 3.43 -2.77 -32.92
CA ASP A 537 2.66 -3.98 -32.69
C ASP A 537 1.14 -3.71 -32.73
N PHE A 538 0.37 -4.79 -32.91
CA PHE A 538 -1.10 -4.73 -32.99
C PHE A 538 -1.80 -5.44 -31.84
N ARG A 539 -1.05 -6.12 -30.96
CA ARG A 539 -1.58 -6.91 -29.85
C ARG A 539 -0.66 -6.80 -28.63
N PRO A 540 -1.20 -6.85 -27.40
CA PRO A 540 -0.38 -6.94 -26.20
C PRO A 540 0.42 -8.25 -26.23
N PRO A 541 1.67 -8.25 -25.72
CA PRO A 541 2.47 -9.46 -25.62
C PRO A 541 1.80 -10.45 -24.67
N ASN A 542 2.03 -11.74 -24.90
CA ASN A 542 1.69 -12.76 -23.92
C ASN A 542 2.80 -12.83 -22.86
N ASP A 543 2.93 -11.79 -22.04
CA ASP A 543 3.97 -11.67 -21.01
C ASP A 543 3.44 -10.84 -19.84
N GLY A 544 4.22 -10.67 -18.77
CA GLY A 544 3.91 -9.75 -17.68
C GLY A 544 4.80 -8.51 -17.66
N ASP A 545 4.28 -7.40 -17.14
CA ASP A 545 5.09 -6.20 -16.89
C ASP A 545 6.04 -6.47 -15.72
N ILE A 546 7.27 -5.95 -15.84
CA ILE A 546 8.34 -6.27 -14.90
C ILE A 546 8.13 -5.66 -13.50
N ILE A 547 7.33 -4.60 -13.38
CA ILE A 547 6.95 -4.00 -12.10
C ILE A 547 5.42 -4.02 -12.04
N GLN A 548 4.88 -4.81 -11.11
CA GLN A 548 3.45 -4.91 -10.86
C GLN A 548 3.22 -4.92 -9.35
N PHE A 549 2.14 -4.34 -8.85
CA PHE A 549 1.88 -4.40 -7.42
C PHE A 549 0.39 -4.58 -7.15
N SER A 550 -0.04 -5.78 -6.76
CA SER A 550 -1.44 -5.99 -6.38
C SER A 550 -1.77 -5.25 -5.07
N SER A 551 -2.61 -4.23 -5.17
CA SER A 551 -2.87 -3.27 -4.09
C SER A 551 -4.26 -3.37 -3.49
N GLY A 552 -5.22 -4.02 -4.14
CA GLY A 552 -6.54 -4.21 -3.52
C GLY A 552 -7.25 -5.42 -4.08
N VAL A 553 -8.04 -6.04 -3.22
CA VAL A 553 -8.93 -7.14 -3.58
C VAL A 553 -10.27 -6.94 -2.90
N ASP A 554 -11.33 -7.33 -3.58
CA ASP A 554 -12.66 -7.44 -3.00
C ASP A 554 -13.43 -8.58 -3.68
N VAL A 555 -14.35 -9.19 -2.95
CA VAL A 555 -15.25 -10.22 -3.50
C VAL A 555 -16.62 -9.59 -3.67
N VAL A 556 -17.22 -9.77 -4.84
CA VAL A 556 -18.59 -9.37 -5.13
C VAL A 556 -19.40 -10.62 -5.48
N ASP A 557 -20.58 -10.71 -4.90
CA ASP A 557 -21.51 -11.84 -4.96
C ASP A 557 -20.98 -13.08 -4.20
N ASP A 558 -21.39 -14.28 -4.63
CA ASP A 558 -21.11 -15.54 -3.92
C ASP A 558 -19.69 -16.09 -4.19
N ASP A 559 -18.95 -16.41 -3.13
CA ASP A 559 -17.59 -16.95 -3.21
C ASP A 559 -17.52 -18.46 -3.51
N ALA A 560 -18.65 -19.17 -3.42
CA ALA A 560 -18.81 -20.56 -3.85
C ALA A 560 -19.27 -20.72 -5.31
N GLY A 561 -19.87 -19.69 -5.90
CA GLY A 561 -20.61 -19.76 -7.15
C GLY A 561 -20.09 -18.82 -8.24
N GLU A 562 -21.00 -18.04 -8.81
CA GLU A 562 -20.77 -17.13 -9.94
C GLU A 562 -20.15 -15.79 -9.55
N GLY A 563 -19.79 -15.61 -8.27
CA GLY A 563 -19.18 -14.37 -7.82
C GLY A 563 -17.81 -14.12 -8.43
N ARG A 564 -17.31 -12.91 -8.17
CA ARG A 564 -16.10 -12.39 -8.81
C ARG A 564 -15.16 -11.84 -7.76
N LEU A 565 -13.88 -12.18 -7.89
CA LEU A 565 -12.81 -11.47 -7.20
C LEU A 565 -12.40 -10.28 -8.05
N ILE A 566 -12.59 -9.07 -7.53
CA ILE A 566 -12.08 -7.83 -8.09
C ILE A 566 -10.65 -7.63 -7.60
N ILE A 567 -9.73 -7.39 -8.51
CA ILE A 567 -8.31 -7.17 -8.22
C ILE A 567 -7.90 -5.84 -8.81
N SER A 568 -7.22 -5.04 -8.01
CA SER A 568 -6.59 -3.79 -8.43
C SER A 568 -5.08 -3.88 -8.22
N TYR A 569 -4.31 -3.42 -9.22
CA TYR A 569 -2.86 -3.53 -9.22
C TYR A 569 -2.20 -2.35 -9.94
N GLY A 570 -1.01 -1.98 -9.49
CA GLY A 570 -0.14 -1.01 -10.15
C GLY A 570 0.69 -1.65 -11.26
N ILE A 571 1.04 -0.88 -12.28
CA ILE A 571 1.92 -1.25 -13.39
C ILE A 571 3.03 -0.20 -13.49
N ASN A 572 4.29 -0.65 -13.51
CA ASN A 572 5.48 0.20 -13.66
C ASN A 572 5.57 1.37 -12.67
N ASP A 573 4.96 1.20 -11.48
CA ASP A 573 4.74 2.24 -10.47
C ASP A 573 4.21 3.55 -11.08
N CYS A 574 3.39 3.50 -12.14
CA CYS A 574 2.92 4.71 -12.79
C CYS A 574 1.55 4.62 -13.47
N GLU A 575 1.01 3.41 -13.66
CA GLU A 575 -0.36 3.18 -14.06
C GLU A 575 -1.06 2.28 -13.03
N GLY A 576 -2.38 2.35 -13.01
CA GLY A 576 -3.22 1.45 -12.24
C GLY A 576 -4.16 0.66 -13.15
N ALA A 577 -4.44 -0.57 -12.78
CA ALA A 577 -5.41 -1.41 -13.46
C ALA A 577 -6.36 -2.08 -12.46
N VAL A 578 -7.53 -2.42 -12.95
CA VAL A 578 -8.53 -3.23 -12.28
C VAL A 578 -9.04 -4.29 -13.23
N PHE A 579 -9.28 -5.48 -12.70
CA PHE A 579 -9.96 -6.54 -13.43
C PHE A 579 -10.68 -7.44 -12.44
N SER A 580 -11.43 -8.39 -12.98
CA SER A 580 -12.14 -9.38 -12.20
C SER A 580 -11.84 -10.78 -12.70
N ILE A 581 -11.67 -11.71 -11.76
CA ILE A 581 -11.60 -13.14 -12.05
C ILE A 581 -12.83 -13.83 -11.45
N PRO A 582 -13.45 -14.79 -12.15
CA PRO A 582 -14.49 -15.61 -11.56
C PRO A 582 -13.95 -16.36 -10.34
N MET A 583 -14.76 -16.45 -9.29
CA MET A 583 -14.39 -17.16 -8.06
C MET A 583 -14.06 -18.62 -8.36
N SER A 584 -14.76 -19.27 -9.29
CA SER A 584 -14.45 -20.63 -9.76
C SER A 584 -12.99 -20.79 -10.22
N ARG A 585 -12.43 -19.84 -11.00
CA ARG A 585 -11.01 -19.89 -11.40
C ARG A 585 -10.08 -19.69 -10.22
N LEU A 586 -10.38 -18.74 -9.32
CA LEU A 586 -9.59 -18.54 -8.10
C LEU A 586 -9.53 -19.84 -7.28
N GLN A 587 -10.67 -20.50 -7.07
CA GLN A 587 -10.75 -21.74 -6.31
C GLN A 587 -9.92 -22.86 -6.96
N MET A 588 -9.88 -22.95 -8.30
CA MET A 588 -9.00 -23.90 -9.00
C MET A 588 -7.50 -23.59 -8.84
N MET A 589 -7.14 -22.31 -8.72
CA MET A 589 -5.75 -21.89 -8.51
C MET A 589 -5.26 -22.17 -7.09
N LEU A 590 -6.13 -22.03 -6.09
CA LEU A 590 -5.84 -22.28 -4.68
C LEU A 590 -5.69 -23.77 -4.42
N LYS A 591 -4.53 -24.20 -3.89
CA LYS A 591 -4.30 -25.59 -3.48
C LYS A 591 -4.02 -25.68 -2.00
N ASP A 592 -4.49 -26.76 -1.39
CA ASP A 592 -4.33 -27.02 0.03
C ASP A 592 -2.87 -27.06 0.48
N VAL A 593 -2.66 -26.59 1.71
CA VAL A 593 -1.40 -26.61 2.43
C VAL A 593 -1.58 -27.47 3.67
N ALA A 594 -0.64 -28.39 3.90
CA ALA A 594 -0.70 -29.26 5.07
C ALA A 594 -0.59 -28.43 6.37
N PRO A 595 -1.20 -28.87 7.48
CA PRO A 595 -1.13 -28.13 8.74
C PRO A 595 0.32 -27.89 9.17
N LYS A 596 0.60 -26.67 9.65
CA LYS A 596 1.94 -26.19 10.08
C LYS A 596 2.99 -26.07 8.97
N THR A 597 2.63 -26.30 7.70
CA THR A 597 3.53 -26.01 6.59
C THR A 597 3.65 -24.50 6.38
N GLU A 598 4.89 -24.05 6.26
CA GLU A 598 5.27 -22.66 6.00
C GLU A 598 5.47 -22.45 4.49
N VAL A 599 5.45 -21.20 4.03
CA VAL A 599 5.64 -20.88 2.60
C VAL A 599 7.02 -21.32 2.15
N VAL A 600 8.05 -21.11 2.98
CA VAL A 600 9.42 -21.52 2.71
C VAL A 600 9.56 -23.02 2.43
N ASP A 601 8.71 -23.87 3.03
CA ASP A 601 8.69 -25.32 2.81
C ASP A 601 8.15 -25.69 1.42
N LEU A 602 7.35 -24.79 0.83
CA LEU A 602 6.78 -24.96 -0.51
C LEU A 602 7.71 -24.40 -1.59
N MET A 603 8.71 -23.58 -1.23
CA MET A 603 9.61 -22.95 -2.17
C MET A 603 10.72 -23.91 -2.60
N SER A 604 10.92 -24.02 -3.91
CA SER A 604 12.03 -24.79 -4.49
C SER A 604 12.54 -24.12 -5.76
N LYS A 605 13.81 -24.38 -6.09
CA LYS A 605 14.33 -24.06 -7.42
C LYS A 605 13.72 -25.01 -8.44
N LYS A 606 13.53 -24.52 -9.66
CA LYS A 606 13.17 -25.40 -10.78
C LYS A 606 14.26 -26.46 -10.92
N PRO A 607 13.91 -27.76 -10.95
CA PRO A 607 14.89 -28.83 -11.19
C PRO A 607 15.53 -28.73 -12.58
#